data_AF-A0A0D0A8S8-F1
#
_entry.id   AF-A0A0D0A8S8-F1
#
_cell.length_a   1.000
_cell.length_b   1.000
_cell.length_c   1.000
_cell.angle_alpha   90.00
_cell.angle_beta   90.00
_cell.angle_gamma   90.00
#
_symmetry.space_group_name_H-M   'P 1'
#
loop_
_entity.id
_entity.type
_entity.pdbx_description
1 polymer ?
#
loop_
_entity_poly.entity_id
_entity_poly.type
_entity_poly.pdbx_seq_one_letter_code
_entity_poly.pdbx_strand_id
1 'polypeptide(L)'
;MSDSPRLQRIRTIDPSVPSNNYANITDDLPRRHCSLLFQLRSGHAPLNKFLHRIAKSPTAQCQQCNEREESTHHFIMSCHKYARQRAALRAAAGSQATNLQYLLSNVHGIKELLKYIARTRRLEPIFGDVTPPDPKEG
;
A
#
# COMPACT_ATOMS: atom_id res chain seq x y z
N MET A 1 29.99 -11.70 0.04
CA MET A 1 29.23 -11.31 1.24
C MET A 1 28.95 -9.82 1.13
N SER A 2 27.68 -9.42 1.13
CA SER A 2 27.23 -8.11 0.63
C SER A 2 27.04 -7.11 1.78
N ASP A 3 28.13 -6.47 2.22
CA ASP A 3 28.11 -5.41 3.25
C ASP A 3 27.68 -4.05 2.67
N SER A 4 26.47 -3.98 2.12
CA SER A 4 25.91 -2.72 1.64
C SER A 4 25.09 -2.05 2.75
N PRO A 5 25.49 -0.86 3.24
CA PRO A 5 24.69 -0.08 4.18
C PRO A 5 23.29 0.26 3.63
N ARG A 6 23.16 0.31 2.29
CA ARG A 6 21.88 0.52 1.61
C ARG A 6 20.95 -0.67 1.78
N LEU A 7 21.48 -1.89 1.70
CA LEU A 7 20.69 -3.11 1.88
C LEU A 7 20.17 -3.22 3.32
N GLN A 8 20.97 -2.82 4.32
CA GLN A 8 20.51 -2.81 5.71
C GLN A 8 19.35 -1.83 5.95
N ARG A 9 19.44 -0.61 5.41
CA ARG A 9 18.33 0.37 5.49
C ARG A 9 17.07 -0.11 4.79
N ILE A 10 17.22 -0.72 3.62
CA ILE A 10 16.10 -1.29 2.88
C ILE A 10 15.49 -2.47 3.65
N ARG A 11 16.28 -3.31 4.34
CA ARG A 11 15.75 -4.38 5.21
C ARG A 11 14.94 -3.86 6.39
N THR A 12 15.31 -2.70 6.93
CA THR A 12 14.49 -2.03 7.96
C THR A 12 13.12 -1.60 7.42
N ILE A 13 13.05 -1.29 6.13
CA ILE A 13 11.83 -0.88 5.43
C ILE A 13 11.04 -2.10 4.92
N ASP A 14 11.74 -3.14 4.46
CA ASP A 14 11.22 -4.37 3.90
C ASP A 14 12.16 -5.54 4.25
N PRO A 15 11.83 -6.33 5.27
CA PRO A 15 12.64 -7.47 5.70
C PRO A 15 12.83 -8.54 4.61
N SER A 16 12.01 -8.55 3.55
CA SER A 16 12.06 -9.56 2.49
C SER A 16 13.15 -9.33 1.44
N VAL A 17 13.96 -8.27 1.55
CA VAL A 17 15.06 -7.96 0.61
C VAL A 17 16.33 -8.75 1.02
N PRO A 18 16.87 -9.65 0.16
CA PRO A 18 17.14 -9.42 -1.27
C PRO A 18 16.34 -10.35 -2.19
N SER A 19 15.14 -10.79 -1.78
CA SER A 19 14.40 -11.74 -2.59
C SER A 19 13.98 -11.12 -3.92
N ASN A 20 14.24 -11.85 -5.02
CA ASN A 20 13.80 -11.51 -6.38
C ASN A 20 12.25 -11.44 -6.50
N ASN A 21 11.53 -11.80 -5.43
CA ASN A 21 10.08 -11.74 -5.36
C ASN A 21 9.55 -10.33 -5.62
N TYR A 22 10.16 -9.27 -5.06
CA TYR A 22 9.64 -7.92 -5.32
C TYR A 22 9.78 -7.55 -6.81
N ALA A 23 10.94 -7.82 -7.42
CA ALA A 23 11.17 -7.58 -8.85
C ALA A 23 10.16 -8.36 -9.70
N ASN A 24 10.03 -9.67 -9.46
CA ASN A 24 9.08 -10.53 -10.18
C ASN A 24 7.62 -10.08 -10.03
N ILE A 25 7.22 -9.57 -8.85
CA ILE A 25 5.87 -9.06 -8.60
C ILE A 25 5.63 -7.72 -9.32
N THR A 26 6.68 -6.89 -9.42
CA THR A 26 6.59 -5.53 -10.00
C THR A 26 6.85 -5.46 -11.49
N ASP A 27 7.45 -6.48 -12.11
CA ASP A 27 7.81 -6.47 -13.53
C ASP A 27 6.57 -6.28 -14.44
N ASP A 28 5.44 -6.86 -14.07
CA ASP A 28 4.17 -6.72 -14.81
C ASP A 28 3.32 -5.52 -14.35
N LEU A 29 3.76 -4.78 -13.32
CA LEU A 29 3.01 -3.67 -12.77
C LEU A 29 3.43 -2.34 -13.43
N PRO A 30 2.45 -1.51 -13.87
CA PRO A 30 2.72 -0.13 -14.25
C PRO A 30 3.53 0.61 -13.17
N ARG A 31 4.50 1.42 -13.60
CA ARG A 31 5.41 2.17 -12.72
C ARG A 31 4.70 2.92 -11.57
N ARG A 32 3.49 3.43 -11.82
CA ARG A 32 2.66 4.10 -10.81
C ARG A 32 2.26 3.18 -9.65
N HIS A 33 1.90 1.93 -9.94
CA HIS A 33 1.56 0.93 -8.93
C HIS A 33 2.79 0.56 -8.10
N CYS A 34 3.94 0.38 -8.74
CA CYS A 34 5.20 0.09 -8.05
C CYS A 34 5.59 1.23 -7.10
N SER A 35 5.49 2.49 -7.56
CA SER A 35 5.77 3.66 -6.72
C SER A 35 4.82 3.75 -5.53
N LEU A 36 3.52 3.58 -5.75
CA LEU A 36 2.52 3.55 -4.69
C LEU A 36 2.83 2.45 -3.66
N LEU A 37 3.09 1.24 -4.12
CA LEU A 37 3.38 0.10 -3.26
C LEU A 37 4.64 0.32 -2.43
N PHE A 38 5.71 0.81 -3.06
CA PHE A 38 6.95 1.15 -2.36
C PHE A 38 6.69 2.18 -1.25
N GLN A 39 5.96 3.24 -1.56
CA GLN A 39 5.63 4.29 -0.61
C GLN A 39 4.73 3.78 0.53
N LEU A 40 3.78 2.88 0.28
CA LEU A 40 2.98 2.26 1.34
C LEU A 40 3.83 1.44 2.29
N ARG A 41 4.76 0.63 1.76
CA ARG A 41 5.67 -0.23 2.53
C ARG A 41 6.62 0.59 3.39
N SER A 42 7.17 1.68 2.86
CA SER A 42 8.08 2.56 3.59
C SER A 42 7.38 3.59 4.49
N GLY A 43 6.04 3.58 4.55
CA GLY A 43 5.29 4.60 5.29
C GLY A 43 5.46 6.02 4.74
N HIS A 44 5.80 6.15 3.45
CA HIS A 44 5.94 7.41 2.71
C HIS A 44 4.78 7.67 1.75
N ALA A 45 3.74 6.84 1.76
CA ALA A 45 2.53 7.16 1.02
C ALA A 45 1.98 8.51 1.49
N PRO A 46 1.37 9.33 0.59
CA PRO A 46 0.84 10.66 0.89
C PRO A 46 -0.47 10.59 1.70
N LEU A 47 -0.42 9.86 2.81
CA LEU A 47 -1.39 9.84 3.89
C LEU A 47 -0.96 10.85 4.95
N ASN A 48 -1.91 11.37 5.72
CA ASN A 48 -1.66 12.51 6.58
C ASN A 48 -0.58 12.31 7.63
N LYS A 49 -0.37 11.08 8.12
CA LYS A 49 0.76 10.82 9.04
C LYS A 49 2.11 11.19 8.40
N PHE A 50 2.32 10.82 7.14
CA PHE A 50 3.55 11.17 6.44
C PHE A 50 3.56 12.64 6.04
N LEU A 51 2.46 13.14 5.48
CA LEU A 51 2.38 14.54 5.03
C LEU A 51 2.62 15.52 6.18
N HIS A 52 2.12 15.22 7.38
CA HIS A 52 2.36 16.03 8.56
C HIS A 52 3.84 16.01 8.97
N ARG A 53 4.47 14.82 8.98
CA ARG A 53 5.90 14.65 9.28
C ARG A 53 6.81 15.47 8.35
N ILE A 54 6.39 15.70 7.09
CA ILE A 54 7.15 16.51 6.12
C ILE A 54 6.60 17.94 5.96
N ALA A 55 5.77 18.41 6.91
CA ALA A 55 5.16 19.74 6.91
C ALA A 55 4.33 20.09 5.64
N LYS A 56 3.73 19.07 5.00
CA LYS A 56 2.79 19.21 3.87
C LYS A 56 1.32 19.07 4.27
N SER A 57 1.04 18.73 5.53
CA SER A 57 -0.30 18.74 6.11
C SER A 57 -0.27 19.38 7.50
N PRO A 58 -1.27 20.21 7.87
CA PRO A 58 -1.34 20.79 9.21
C PRO A 58 -1.60 19.75 10.31
N THR A 59 -2.07 18.55 9.95
CA THR A 59 -2.38 17.47 10.91
C THR A 59 -2.05 16.09 10.38
N ALA A 60 -1.69 15.17 11.29
CA ALA A 60 -1.53 13.74 11.00
C ALA A 60 -2.87 12.98 10.95
N GLN A 61 -3.96 13.59 11.39
CA GLN A 61 -5.26 12.96 11.53
C GLN A 61 -5.89 12.62 10.17
N CYS A 62 -6.51 11.45 10.10
CA CYS A 62 -7.30 11.00 8.96
C CYS A 62 -8.52 11.91 8.77
N GLN A 63 -8.56 12.64 7.65
CA GLN A 63 -9.68 13.56 7.34
C GLN A 63 -11.00 12.84 7.04
N GLN A 64 -10.93 11.53 6.82
CA GLN A 64 -12.13 10.75 6.56
C GLN A 64 -12.85 10.42 7.86
N CYS A 65 -12.14 9.84 8.83
CA CYS A 65 -12.74 9.42 10.10
C CYS A 65 -12.60 10.45 11.22
N ASN A 66 -11.62 11.35 11.18
CA ASN A 66 -11.33 12.35 12.21
C ASN A 66 -11.07 11.77 13.61
N GLU A 67 -10.58 10.53 13.69
CA GLU A 67 -10.39 9.82 14.98
C GLU A 67 -8.91 9.46 15.26
N ARG A 68 -8.15 9.10 14.22
CA ARG A 68 -6.80 8.54 14.36
C ARG A 68 -5.86 9.12 13.32
N GLU A 69 -4.56 8.98 13.57
CA GLU A 69 -3.53 9.28 12.58
C GLU A 69 -3.71 8.43 11.31
N GLU A 70 -3.60 9.06 10.14
CA GLU A 70 -3.71 8.38 8.87
C GLU A 70 -2.39 7.70 8.48
N SER A 71 -2.12 6.54 9.09
CA SER A 71 -1.03 5.65 8.70
C SER A 71 -1.45 4.65 7.62
N THR A 72 -0.49 3.98 6.96
CA THR A 72 -0.76 2.85 6.05
C THR A 72 -1.63 1.79 6.74
N HIS A 73 -1.31 1.44 7.99
CA HIS A 73 -2.10 0.49 8.76
C HIS A 73 -3.52 1.00 9.01
N HIS A 74 -3.70 2.25 9.45
CA HIS A 74 -5.04 2.79 9.66
C HIS A 74 -5.86 2.79 8.36
N PHE A 75 -5.27 3.28 7.28
CA PHE A 75 -5.89 3.36 5.97
C PHE A 75 -6.36 1.99 5.47
N ILE A 76 -5.52 0.95 5.53
CA ILE A 76 -5.82 -0.37 4.97
C ILE A 76 -6.62 -1.25 5.94
N MET A 77 -6.36 -1.17 7.25
CA MET A 77 -6.89 -2.15 8.22
C MET A 77 -8.06 -1.65 9.07
N SER A 78 -8.14 -0.35 9.40
CA SER A 78 -9.00 0.07 10.54
C SER A 78 -9.89 1.29 10.32
N CYS A 79 -9.69 2.11 9.29
CA CYS A 79 -10.47 3.33 9.08
C CYS A 79 -11.95 3.03 8.77
N HIS A 80 -12.88 3.24 9.70
CA HIS A 80 -14.28 2.82 9.55
C HIS A 80 -14.99 3.43 8.32
N LYS A 81 -14.57 4.60 7.82
CA LYS A 81 -15.10 5.19 6.58
C LYS A 81 -14.87 4.33 5.33
N TYR A 82 -13.84 3.49 5.32
CA TYR A 82 -13.58 2.55 4.23
C TYR A 82 -14.07 1.13 4.53
N ALA A 83 -15.02 0.95 5.46
CA ALA A 83 -15.52 -0.36 5.84
C ALA A 83 -16.10 -1.15 4.65
N ARG A 84 -16.83 -0.48 3.75
CA ARG A 84 -17.41 -1.11 2.56
C ARG A 84 -16.33 -1.61 1.60
N GLN A 85 -15.32 -0.78 1.32
CA GLN A 85 -14.18 -1.15 0.46
C GLN A 85 -13.38 -2.29 1.10
N ARG A 86 -13.16 -2.25 2.41
CA ARG A 86 -12.49 -3.35 3.15
C ARG A 86 -13.31 -4.64 3.15
N ALA A 87 -14.63 -4.57 3.21
CA ALA A 87 -15.47 -5.76 3.11
C ALA A 87 -15.28 -6.45 1.76
N ALA A 88 -15.22 -5.67 0.67
CA ALA A 88 -14.93 -6.22 -0.66
C ALA A 88 -13.50 -6.77 -0.78
N LEU A 89 -12.51 -6.10 -0.18
CA LEU A 89 -11.13 -6.61 -0.08
C LEU A 89 -11.10 -7.95 0.67
N ARG A 90 -11.82 -8.08 1.79
CA ARG A 90 -11.91 -9.32 2.58
C ARG A 90 -12.60 -10.45 1.83
N ALA A 91 -13.67 -10.14 1.10
CA ALA A 91 -14.35 -11.12 0.27
C ALA A 91 -13.42 -11.70 -0.81
N ALA A 92 -12.55 -10.88 -1.41
CA ALA A 92 -11.64 -11.33 -2.47
C ALA A 92 -10.35 -11.97 -1.94
N ALA A 93 -9.71 -11.40 -0.90
CA ALA A 93 -8.44 -11.90 -0.35
C ALA A 93 -8.61 -12.95 0.76
N GLY A 94 -9.85 -13.23 1.19
CA GLY A 94 -10.17 -14.26 2.18
C GLY A 94 -9.56 -13.98 3.56
N SER A 95 -9.16 -15.05 4.25
CA SER A 95 -8.58 -14.98 5.61
C SER A 95 -7.28 -14.15 5.68
N GLN A 96 -6.56 -14.00 4.56
CA GLN A 96 -5.32 -13.24 4.49
C GLN A 96 -5.54 -11.72 4.41
N ALA A 97 -6.78 -11.25 4.23
CA ALA A 97 -7.09 -9.83 4.15
C ALA A 97 -6.84 -9.04 5.45
N THR A 98 -6.65 -9.73 6.57
CA THR A 98 -6.25 -9.15 7.86
C THR A 98 -4.74 -9.06 8.03
N ASN A 99 -3.96 -9.68 7.13
CA ASN A 99 -2.51 -9.67 7.14
C ASN A 99 -1.99 -8.55 6.24
N LEU A 100 -1.58 -7.43 6.85
CA LEU A 100 -1.04 -6.29 6.12
C LEU A 100 0.19 -6.65 5.28
N GLN A 101 1.06 -7.53 5.78
CA GLN A 101 2.26 -7.96 5.04
C GLN A 101 1.89 -8.70 3.76
N TYR A 102 0.88 -9.58 3.83
CA TYR A 102 0.35 -10.31 2.67
C TYR A 102 -0.16 -9.32 1.61
N LEU A 103 -0.97 -8.33 2.00
CA LEU A 103 -1.51 -7.34 1.07
C LEU A 103 -0.44 -6.46 0.40
N LEU A 104 0.71 -6.26 1.06
CA LEU A 104 1.80 -5.43 0.56
C LEU A 104 2.89 -6.20 -0.17
N SER A 105 2.88 -7.54 -0.17
CA SER A 105 4.01 -8.34 -0.67
C SER A 105 3.62 -9.60 -1.45
N ASN A 106 2.35 -9.98 -1.51
CA ASN A 106 1.89 -11.12 -2.32
C ASN A 106 1.22 -10.61 -3.61
N VAL A 107 1.43 -11.26 -4.76
CA VAL A 107 0.83 -10.86 -6.06
C VAL A 107 -0.68 -10.68 -5.96
N HIS A 108 -1.38 -11.68 -5.42
CA HIS A 108 -2.84 -11.65 -5.27
C HIS A 108 -3.25 -10.59 -4.24
N GLY A 109 -2.56 -10.54 -3.10
CA GLY A 109 -2.79 -9.52 -2.07
C GLY A 109 -2.65 -8.09 -2.59
N ILE A 110 -1.61 -7.82 -3.38
CA ILE A 110 -1.33 -6.52 -4.01
C ILE A 110 -2.42 -6.18 -5.02
N LYS A 111 -2.84 -7.14 -5.86
CA LYS A 111 -3.94 -6.92 -6.82
C LYS A 111 -5.22 -6.51 -6.11
N GLU A 112 -5.62 -7.21 -5.06
CA GLU A 112 -6.82 -6.87 -4.30
C GLU A 112 -6.66 -5.56 -3.51
N LEU A 113 -5.46 -5.28 -2.99
CA LEU A 113 -5.14 -4.00 -2.35
C LEU A 113 -5.25 -2.83 -3.33
N LEU A 114 -4.75 -2.96 -4.56
CA LEU A 114 -4.86 -1.92 -5.59
C LEU A 114 -6.33 -1.62 -5.94
N LYS A 115 -7.17 -2.66 -6.08
CA LYS A 115 -8.63 -2.49 -6.24
C LYS A 115 -9.26 -1.76 -5.04
N TYR A 116 -8.84 -2.10 -3.82
CA TYR A 116 -9.26 -1.38 -2.62
C TYR A 116 -8.91 0.11 -2.72
N ILE A 117 -7.64 0.43 -3.03
CA ILE A 117 -7.16 1.81 -3.11
C ILE A 117 -7.92 2.59 -4.18
N ALA A 118 -8.11 2.02 -5.38
CA ALA A 118 -8.89 2.65 -6.44
C ALA A 118 -10.33 2.95 -5.99
N ARG A 119 -11.00 2.00 -5.31
CA ARG A 119 -12.36 2.20 -4.76
C ARG A 119 -12.44 3.24 -3.64
N THR A 120 -11.35 3.48 -2.91
CA THR A 120 -11.32 4.56 -1.91
C THR A 120 -11.14 5.94 -2.52
N ARG A 121 -10.55 6.03 -3.72
CA ARG A 121 -10.10 7.28 -4.37
C ARG A 121 -9.15 8.15 -3.53
N ARG A 122 -8.70 7.65 -2.37
CA ARG A 122 -7.90 8.43 -1.41
C ARG A 122 -6.57 8.90 -1.97
N LEU A 123 -5.97 8.08 -2.84
CA LEU A 123 -4.65 8.29 -3.40
C LEU A 123 -4.71 8.65 -4.90
N GLU A 124 -5.92 8.76 -5.46
CA GLU A 124 -6.15 9.13 -6.86
C GLU A 124 -5.57 10.51 -7.21
N PRO A 125 -5.64 11.56 -6.36
CA PRO A 125 -5.03 12.85 -6.69
C PRO A 125 -3.51 12.82 -6.92
N ILE A 126 -2.81 11.79 -6.42
CA ILE A 126 -1.34 11.69 -6.52
C ILE A 126 -0.90 10.63 -7.53
N PHE A 127 -1.60 9.50 -7.60
CA PHE A 127 -1.20 8.37 -8.44
C PHE A 127 -2.11 8.12 -9.64
N GLY A 128 -3.22 8.86 -9.76
CA GLY A 128 -4.27 8.60 -10.73
C GLY A 128 -5.05 7.32 -10.42
N ASP A 129 -5.73 6.78 -11.42
CA ASP A 129 -6.41 5.49 -11.31
C ASP A 129 -5.39 4.34 -11.22
N VAL A 130 -5.49 3.61 -10.11
CA VAL A 130 -4.62 2.48 -9.77
C VAL A 130 -5.36 1.14 -9.84
N THR A 131 -6.50 1.09 -10.54
CA THR A 131 -7.18 -0.16 -10.85
C THR A 131 -6.22 -1.08 -11.60
N PRO A 132 -5.97 -2.31 -11.10
CA PRO A 132 -5.12 -3.26 -11.81
C PRO A 132 -5.68 -3.56 -13.19
N PRO A 133 -4.84 -3.68 -14.22
CA PRO A 133 -5.30 -4.20 -15.50
C PRO A 133 -5.87 -5.61 -15.31
N ASP A 134 -6.89 -5.96 -16.07
CA ASP A 134 -7.38 -7.33 -16.13
C ASP A 134 -6.23 -8.25 -16.58
N PRO A 135 -6.17 -9.51 -16.10
CA PRO A 135 -5.20 -10.45 -16.62
C PRO A 135 -5.38 -10.51 -18.13
N LYS A 136 -4.29 -10.33 -18.88
CA LYS A 136 -4.32 -10.67 -20.31
C LYS A 136 -4.78 -12.12 -20.38
N GLU A 137 -5.94 -12.37 -20.98
CA GLU A 137 -6.35 -13.72 -21.38
C GLU A 137 -5.23 -14.23 -22.29
N GLY A 138 -4.50 -15.22 -21.81
CA GLY A 138 -3.53 -15.99 -22.57
C GLY A 138 -4.14 -17.35 -22.90
#